data_AF-A0A915LCF5-F1
#
_entry.id   AF-A0A915LCF5-F1
#
_cell.length_a   1.000
_cell.length_b   1.000
_cell.length_c   1.000
_cell.angle_alpha   90.00
_cell.angle_beta   90.00
_cell.angle_gamma   90.00
#
_symmetry.space_group_name_H-M   'P 1'
#
loop_
_entity.id
_entity.type
_entity.pdbx_description
1 polymer ?
#
loop_
_entity_poly.entity_id
_entity_poly.type
_entity_poly.pdbx_seq_one_letter_code
_entity_poly.pdbx_strand_id
1 'polypeptide(L)'
;MKAELLINVRISYPVSPHFFSSCDIPVRAAIGTCCSGYLENPQAAIKAAMTVADAAIANGIYFIIDWHDVANQKCTNDAEFKKFTNSAITFFTTILNKYKGSPNLVLELWNEPICPWNKLKEYYNAVLARVRQLDPNVVVILGTPWQSTGPSDDVINSPVSGKNLLYALHFYVVQSNQHIENQKKMILKAKSKGIGTFVSEYGDADVNLPAPLKPKEMKSL
;
A
#
# COMPACT_ATOMS: atom_id res chain seq x y z
N MET A 1 -4.96 24.07 14.53
CA MET A 1 -5.37 23.61 13.19
C MET A 1 -4.95 22.15 13.07
N LYS A 2 -5.94 21.25 12.95
CA LYS A 2 -5.75 19.81 12.84
C LYS A 2 -5.21 19.51 11.43
N ALA A 3 -4.19 18.65 11.33
CA ALA A 3 -3.83 18.04 10.06
C ALA A 3 -4.92 17.02 9.74
N GLU A 4 -5.77 17.32 8.75
CA GLU A 4 -6.70 16.34 8.21
C GLU A 4 -5.92 15.43 7.26
N LEU A 5 -5.67 14.19 7.70
CA LEU A 5 -5.22 13.14 6.80
C LEU A 5 -6.33 12.95 5.76
N LEU A 6 -6.07 13.28 4.50
CA LEU A 6 -7.03 13.14 3.39
C LEU A 6 -7.25 11.65 3.05
N ILE A 7 -7.96 10.92 3.92
CA ILE A 7 -8.53 9.61 3.59
C ILE A 7 -9.86 9.88 2.86
N ASN A 8 -9.80 10.19 1.57
CA ASN A 8 -11.00 10.37 0.75
C ASN A 8 -11.31 9.09 -0.04
N VAL A 9 -11.75 8.06 0.69
CA VAL A 9 -12.18 6.79 0.11
C VAL A 9 -13.68 6.84 -0.13
N ARG A 10 -14.12 7.07 -1.38
CA ARG A 10 -15.47 6.65 -1.82
C ARG A 10 -15.36 5.20 -2.30
N ILE A 11 -15.50 4.25 -1.39
CA ILE A 11 -15.82 2.87 -1.77
C ILE A 11 -17.27 2.87 -2.24
N SER A 12 -17.51 2.48 -3.50
CA SER A 12 -18.85 2.20 -3.99
C SER A 12 -19.46 1.05 -3.18
N TYR A 13 -20.61 1.34 -2.57
CA TYR A 13 -21.41 0.49 -1.68
C TYR A 13 -21.64 -0.93 -2.22
N PRO A 14 -21.83 -1.94 -1.33
CA PRO A 14 -22.12 -1.81 0.10
C PRO A 14 -20.93 -2.21 0.98
N VAL A 15 -20.32 -1.22 1.64
CA VAL A 15 -19.48 -1.47 2.82
C VAL A 15 -19.94 -0.47 3.89
N SER A 16 -20.00 -0.95 5.14
CA SER A 16 -20.47 -0.23 6.33
C SER A 16 -19.94 1.21 6.42
N PRO A 17 -20.75 2.20 6.84
CA PRO A 17 -20.43 3.65 6.81
C PRO A 17 -19.29 4.11 7.76
N HIS A 18 -18.42 3.22 8.23
CA HIS A 18 -17.36 3.51 9.18
C HIS A 18 -15.97 3.07 8.69
N PHE A 19 -15.61 3.41 7.45
CA PHE A 19 -14.21 3.29 7.02
C PHE A 19 -13.47 4.60 7.34
N PHE A 20 -12.66 4.56 8.41
CA PHE A 20 -11.77 5.60 8.94
C PHE A 20 -12.44 6.93 9.32
N SER A 21 -12.68 7.15 10.62
CA SER A 21 -12.87 8.50 11.16
C SER A 21 -11.52 9.24 11.26
N SER A 22 -11.52 10.55 11.47
CA SER A 22 -10.30 11.38 11.58
C SER A 22 -9.32 10.97 12.70
N CYS A 23 -9.65 9.97 13.51
CA CYS A 23 -8.84 9.45 14.60
C CYS A 23 -8.40 7.99 14.41
N ASP A 24 -8.86 7.30 13.36
CA ASP A 24 -8.55 5.89 13.13
C ASP A 24 -7.36 5.77 12.17
N ILE A 25 -6.14 5.98 12.67
CA ILE A 25 -4.93 5.76 11.87
C ILE A 25 -4.55 4.27 11.99
N PRO A 26 -4.47 3.51 10.89
CA PRO A 26 -4.08 2.11 10.96
C PRO A 26 -2.62 1.98 11.40
N VAL A 27 -2.31 0.93 12.15
CA VAL A 27 -0.92 0.51 12.36
C VAL A 27 -0.43 -0.25 11.12
N ARG A 28 0.78 0.06 10.64
CA ARG A 28 1.37 -0.60 9.46
C ARG A 28 2.47 -1.57 9.88
N ALA A 29 2.30 -2.84 9.54
CA ALA A 29 3.33 -3.86 9.66
C ALA A 29 4.11 -3.95 8.34
N ALA A 30 5.21 -3.21 8.23
CA ALA A 30 6.13 -3.25 7.10
C ALA A 30 6.98 -4.52 7.16
N ILE A 31 6.62 -5.56 6.39
CA ILE A 31 7.31 -6.85 6.41
C ILE A 31 8.29 -6.93 5.26
N GLY A 32 9.56 -6.67 5.56
CA GLY A 32 10.66 -6.72 4.60
C GLY A 32 10.74 -8.06 3.87
N THR A 33 11.00 -8.03 2.57
CA THR A 33 11.12 -9.23 1.73
C THR A 33 12.55 -9.78 1.67
N CYS A 34 13.56 -8.91 1.70
CA CYS A 34 14.99 -9.25 1.61
C CYS A 34 15.74 -8.87 2.89
N CYS A 35 17.07 -9.04 2.91
CA CYS A 35 17.95 -8.57 3.98
C CYS A 35 17.53 -9.17 5.34
N SER A 36 17.48 -10.50 5.41
CA SER A 36 16.90 -11.26 6.53
C SER A 36 15.38 -11.17 6.70
N GLY A 37 14.67 -10.59 5.72
CA GLY A 37 13.22 -10.55 5.60
C GLY A 37 12.57 -11.87 5.17
N TYR A 38 11.32 -11.82 4.69
CA TYR A 38 10.48 -12.99 4.43
C TYR A 38 11.10 -14.03 3.48
N LEU A 39 11.84 -13.61 2.45
CA LEU A 39 12.41 -14.55 1.47
C LEU A 39 13.57 -15.38 2.07
N GLU A 40 14.16 -14.93 3.18
CA GLU A 40 15.23 -15.64 3.90
C GLU A 40 14.70 -16.29 5.19
N ASN A 41 13.82 -15.60 5.93
CA ASN A 41 13.32 -15.99 7.24
C ASN A 41 11.79 -15.93 7.32
N PRO A 42 11.05 -16.76 6.55
CA PRO A 42 9.60 -16.64 6.41
C PRO A 42 8.85 -16.79 7.73
N GLN A 43 9.29 -17.70 8.62
CA GLN A 43 8.66 -17.90 9.93
C GLN A 43 8.75 -16.67 10.82
N ALA A 44 9.92 -16.02 10.87
CA ALA A 44 10.12 -14.81 11.67
C ALA A 44 9.31 -13.64 11.11
N ALA A 45 9.32 -13.46 9.79
CA ALA A 45 8.54 -12.42 9.11
C ALA A 45 7.03 -12.60 9.31
N ILE A 46 6.51 -13.83 9.16
CA ILE A 46 5.09 -14.12 9.44
C ILE A 46 4.76 -13.87 10.91
N LYS A 47 5.62 -14.28 11.84
CA LYS A 47 5.41 -14.04 13.27
C LYS A 47 5.36 -12.55 13.58
N ALA A 48 6.24 -11.74 12.99
CA ALA A 48 6.21 -10.29 13.15
C ALA A 48 4.91 -9.67 12.64
N ALA A 49 4.47 -10.05 11.42
CA ALA A 49 3.20 -9.62 10.85
C ALA A 49 2.01 -9.96 11.75
N MET A 50 1.95 -11.21 12.22
CA MET A 50 0.89 -11.70 13.09
C MET A 50 0.90 -11.02 14.46
N THR A 51 2.07 -10.70 15.01
CA THR A 51 2.19 -10.02 16.31
C THR A 51 1.55 -8.62 16.24
N VAL A 52 1.83 -7.87 15.17
CA VAL A 52 1.22 -6.54 14.97
C VAL A 52 -0.29 -6.67 14.72
N ALA A 53 -0.72 -7.63 13.88
CA ALA A 53 -2.13 -7.87 13.60
C ALA A 53 -2.93 -8.25 14.87
N ASP A 54 -2.41 -9.18 15.67
CA ASP A 54 -3.07 -9.63 16.89
C ASP A 54 -3.20 -8.48 17.90
N ALA A 55 -2.16 -7.65 18.05
CA ALA A 55 -2.21 -6.46 18.89
C ALA A 55 -3.20 -5.42 18.35
N ALA A 56 -3.25 -5.20 17.04
CA ALA A 56 -4.19 -4.28 16.42
C ALA A 56 -5.65 -4.69 16.65
N ILE A 57 -5.95 -5.97 16.46
CA ILE A 57 -7.27 -6.55 16.72
C ILE A 57 -7.65 -6.39 18.19
N ALA A 58 -6.73 -6.70 19.11
CA ALA A 58 -6.98 -6.56 20.55
C ALA A 58 -7.29 -5.12 20.99
N ASN A 59 -6.80 -4.13 20.23
CA ASN A 59 -7.03 -2.70 20.49
C ASN A 59 -8.13 -2.09 19.61
N GLY A 60 -8.79 -2.88 18.77
CA GLY A 60 -9.87 -2.41 17.89
C GLY A 60 -9.42 -1.42 16.80
N ILE A 61 -8.13 -1.43 16.43
CA ILE A 61 -7.57 -0.54 15.40
C ILE A 61 -7.43 -1.26 14.07
N TYR A 62 -7.52 -0.51 12.97
CA TYR A 62 -7.15 -1.01 11.65
C TYR A 62 -5.67 -1.34 11.58
N PHE A 63 -5.32 -2.30 10.73
CA PHE A 63 -3.93 -2.65 10.48
C PHE A 63 -3.67 -2.97 9.02
N ILE A 64 -2.50 -2.54 8.53
CA ILE A 64 -1.99 -2.82 7.20
C ILE A 64 -0.92 -3.89 7.33
N ILE A 65 -1.09 -5.01 6.62
CA ILE A 65 0.00 -5.96 6.38
C ILE A 65 0.64 -5.63 5.03
N ASP A 66 1.86 -5.13 5.08
CA ASP A 66 2.59 -4.63 3.93
C ASP A 66 3.69 -5.60 3.50
N TRP A 67 3.63 -6.01 2.24
CA TRP A 67 4.71 -6.72 1.56
C TRP A 67 5.79 -5.72 1.15
N HIS A 68 6.70 -5.48 2.08
CA HIS A 68 7.63 -4.36 2.07
C HIS A 68 8.86 -4.64 1.19
N ASP A 69 8.66 -4.55 -0.13
CA ASP A 69 9.69 -4.66 -1.15
C ASP A 69 9.95 -3.28 -1.79
N VAL A 70 11.20 -2.82 -1.75
CA VAL A 70 11.69 -1.56 -2.35
C VAL A 70 12.40 -1.83 -3.69
N ALA A 71 11.68 -2.51 -4.57
CA ALA A 71 12.21 -3.30 -5.68
C ALA A 71 13.29 -2.62 -6.52
N ASN A 72 14.52 -3.14 -6.55
CA ASN A 72 15.54 -2.62 -7.46
C ASN A 72 15.46 -3.22 -8.89
N GLN A 73 14.99 -4.46 -9.10
CA GLN A 73 15.09 -5.14 -10.43
C GLN A 73 14.01 -6.19 -10.78
N LYS A 74 12.91 -6.32 -10.03
CA LYS A 74 12.05 -7.53 -10.13
C LYS A 74 11.16 -7.64 -11.38
N CYS A 75 11.04 -6.58 -12.19
CA CYS A 75 10.15 -6.56 -13.36
C CYS A 75 10.85 -6.69 -14.71
N THR A 76 12.18 -6.79 -14.72
CA THR A 76 12.98 -6.92 -15.94
C THR A 76 13.32 -8.37 -16.30
N ASN A 77 13.12 -9.30 -15.36
CA ASN A 77 13.33 -10.74 -15.55
C ASN A 77 12.04 -11.51 -15.22
N ASP A 78 11.45 -12.21 -16.20
CA ASP A 78 10.17 -12.90 -16.02
C ASP A 78 10.22 -14.07 -15.01
N ALA A 79 11.35 -14.76 -14.91
CA ALA A 79 11.49 -15.88 -13.98
C ALA A 79 11.55 -15.36 -12.53
N GLU A 80 12.31 -14.30 -12.28
CA GLU A 80 12.38 -13.64 -10.97
C GLU A 80 11.06 -12.97 -10.60
N PHE A 81 10.42 -12.29 -11.56
CA PHE A 81 9.09 -11.71 -11.41
C PHE A 81 8.07 -12.76 -11.00
N LYS A 82 8.02 -13.89 -11.69
CA LYS A 82 7.12 -15.00 -11.37
C LYS A 82 7.40 -15.59 -9.98
N LYS A 83 8.68 -15.77 -9.62
CA LYS A 83 9.07 -16.24 -8.28
C LYS A 83 8.60 -15.27 -7.20
N PHE A 84 8.81 -13.98 -7.40
CA PHE A 84 8.37 -12.93 -6.49
C PHE A 84 6.84 -12.91 -6.32
N THR A 85 6.09 -12.98 -7.42
CA THR A 85 4.62 -13.08 -7.42
C THR A 85 4.16 -14.29 -6.61
N ASN A 86 4.75 -15.47 -6.83
CA ASN A 86 4.39 -16.68 -6.09
C ASN A 86 4.71 -16.60 -4.59
N SER A 87 5.82 -15.94 -4.22
CA SER A 87 6.17 -15.70 -2.82
C SER A 87 5.14 -14.79 -2.14
N ALA A 88 4.71 -13.71 -2.80
CA ALA A 88 3.67 -12.82 -2.27
C ALA A 88 2.31 -13.54 -2.14
N ILE A 89 1.91 -14.33 -3.14
CA ILE A 89 0.71 -15.19 -3.08
C ILE A 89 0.75 -16.11 -1.85
N THR A 90 1.90 -16.72 -1.57
CA THR A 90 2.09 -17.62 -0.43
C THR A 90 2.01 -16.87 0.90
N PHE A 91 2.67 -15.71 0.98
CA PHE A 91 2.62 -14.84 2.16
C PHE A 91 1.19 -14.39 2.47
N PHE A 92 0.49 -13.78 1.51
CA PHE A 92 -0.88 -13.31 1.72
C PHE A 92 -1.88 -14.45 1.94
N THR A 93 -1.68 -15.62 1.34
CA THR A 93 -2.47 -16.82 1.67
C THR A 93 -2.33 -17.17 3.14
N THR A 94 -1.11 -17.12 3.69
CA THR A 94 -0.84 -17.44 5.09
C THR A 94 -1.50 -16.44 6.04
N ILE A 95 -1.39 -15.14 5.73
CA ILE A 95 -2.05 -14.06 6.49
C ILE A 95 -3.58 -14.22 6.45
N LEU A 96 -4.17 -14.40 5.27
CA LEU A 96 -5.63 -14.53 5.11
C LEU A 96 -6.19 -15.81 5.71
N ASN A 97 -5.43 -16.91 5.75
CA ASN A 97 -5.88 -18.12 6.45
C ASN A 97 -6.18 -17.87 7.93
N LYS A 98 -5.46 -16.93 8.57
CA LYS A 98 -5.71 -16.54 9.97
C LYS A 98 -6.71 -15.38 10.10
N TYR A 99 -6.63 -14.38 9.22
CA TYR A 99 -7.31 -13.09 9.42
C TYR A 99 -8.43 -12.77 8.42
N LYS A 100 -8.78 -13.66 7.48
CA LYS A 100 -9.91 -13.42 6.56
C LYS A 100 -11.19 -13.08 7.32
N GLY A 101 -11.95 -12.12 6.80
CA GLY A 101 -13.16 -11.62 7.44
C GLY A 101 -12.93 -10.64 8.59
N SER A 102 -11.68 -10.35 8.97
CA SER A 102 -11.40 -9.27 9.91
C SER A 102 -11.77 -7.92 9.30
N PRO A 103 -12.68 -7.14 9.94
CA PRO A 103 -13.09 -5.84 9.39
C PRO A 103 -11.98 -4.78 9.45
N ASN A 104 -10.93 -5.04 10.24
CA ASN A 104 -9.81 -4.13 10.49
C ASN A 104 -8.61 -4.37 9.55
N LEU A 105 -8.62 -5.45 8.76
CA LEU A 105 -7.49 -5.84 7.90
C LEU A 105 -7.46 -5.05 6.59
N VAL A 106 -6.28 -4.50 6.27
CA VAL A 106 -5.91 -3.98 4.97
C VAL A 106 -4.64 -4.68 4.49
N LEU A 107 -4.55 -5.02 3.21
CA LEU A 107 -3.34 -5.59 2.60
C LEU A 107 -2.67 -4.57 1.69
N GLU A 108 -1.37 -4.36 1.81
CA GLU A 108 -0.57 -3.60 0.85
C GLU A 108 0.28 -4.58 0.05
N LEU A 109 -0.06 -4.78 -1.23
CA LEU A 109 0.48 -5.91 -2.00
C LEU A 109 1.94 -5.70 -2.43
N TRP A 110 2.38 -4.46 -2.56
CA TRP A 110 3.77 -4.12 -2.89
C TRP A 110 4.04 -2.68 -2.49
N ASN A 111 4.94 -2.48 -1.53
CA ASN A 111 5.36 -1.18 -1.01
C ASN A 111 5.82 -0.20 -2.10
N GLU A 112 6.96 -0.46 -2.75
CA GLU A 112 7.58 0.49 -3.69
C GLU A 112 8.08 -0.21 -4.96
N PRO A 113 7.20 -0.45 -5.95
CA PRO A 113 7.62 -1.09 -7.18
C PRO A 113 8.38 -0.13 -8.11
N ILE A 114 9.51 -0.58 -8.66
CA ILE A 114 10.18 0.05 -9.81
C ILE A 114 9.85 -0.76 -11.06
N CYS A 115 8.63 -0.57 -11.55
CA CYS A 115 8.05 -1.38 -12.62
C CYS A 115 7.08 -0.55 -13.46
N PRO A 116 7.00 -0.80 -14.79
CA PRO A 116 5.97 -0.18 -15.61
C PRO A 116 4.57 -0.71 -15.23
N TRP A 117 3.55 0.13 -15.41
CA TRP A 117 2.19 -0.14 -14.92
C TRP A 117 1.59 -1.43 -15.50
N ASN A 118 1.82 -1.72 -16.79
CA ASN A 118 1.35 -2.95 -17.43
C ASN A 118 1.88 -4.21 -16.74
N LYS A 119 3.16 -4.22 -16.33
CA LYS A 119 3.78 -5.35 -15.62
C LYS A 119 3.26 -5.44 -14.19
N LEU A 120 3.05 -4.30 -13.52
CA LEU A 120 2.42 -4.29 -12.20
C LEU A 120 1.00 -4.83 -12.21
N LYS A 121 0.21 -4.53 -13.25
CA LYS A 121 -1.14 -5.12 -13.41
C LYS A 121 -1.09 -6.64 -13.51
N GLU A 122 -0.09 -7.21 -14.17
CA GLU A 122 0.12 -8.67 -14.22
C GLU A 122 0.29 -9.24 -12.81
N TYR A 123 1.19 -8.64 -12.01
CA TYR A 123 1.41 -9.00 -10.61
C TYR A 123 0.12 -8.87 -9.78
N TYR A 124 -0.53 -7.71 -9.82
CA TYR A 124 -1.72 -7.45 -9.00
C TYR A 124 -2.87 -8.36 -9.37
N ASN A 125 -3.10 -8.64 -10.65
CA ASN A 125 -4.15 -9.58 -11.06
C ASN A 125 -3.87 -11.00 -10.54
N ALA A 126 -2.63 -11.47 -10.58
CA ALA A 126 -2.26 -12.78 -10.07
C ALA A 126 -2.43 -12.89 -8.54
N VAL A 127 -1.94 -11.90 -7.80
CA VAL A 127 -2.07 -11.88 -6.32
C VAL A 127 -3.52 -11.69 -5.90
N LEU A 128 -4.26 -10.77 -6.53
CA LEU A 128 -5.67 -10.51 -6.24
C LEU A 128 -6.55 -11.73 -6.56
N ALA A 129 -6.25 -12.49 -7.61
CA ALA A 129 -6.99 -13.72 -7.91
C ALA A 129 -6.98 -14.67 -6.70
N ARG A 130 -5.82 -14.84 -6.04
CA ARG A 130 -5.73 -15.65 -4.82
C ARG A 130 -6.37 -14.96 -3.61
N VAL A 131 -6.08 -13.68 -3.39
CA VAL A 131 -6.64 -12.92 -2.25
C VAL A 131 -8.16 -12.94 -2.27
N ARG A 132 -8.78 -12.70 -3.43
CA ARG A 132 -10.25 -12.65 -3.57
C ARG A 132 -10.93 -14.00 -3.46
N GLN A 133 -10.23 -15.11 -3.74
CA GLN A 133 -10.73 -16.46 -3.43
C GLN A 133 -10.83 -16.72 -1.92
N LEU A 134 -9.96 -16.10 -1.12
CA LEU A 134 -9.90 -16.28 0.33
C LEU A 134 -10.76 -15.25 1.08
N ASP A 135 -10.68 -14.00 0.65
CA ASP A 135 -11.44 -12.88 1.17
C ASP A 135 -11.87 -11.95 0.03
N PRO A 136 -13.13 -12.05 -0.44
CA PRO A 136 -13.62 -11.28 -1.58
C PRO A 136 -13.79 -9.78 -1.28
N ASN A 137 -13.75 -9.38 0.00
CA ASN A 137 -14.07 -8.01 0.43
C ASN A 137 -12.91 -7.29 1.12
N VAL A 138 -11.80 -7.95 1.46
CA VAL A 138 -10.64 -7.28 2.10
C VAL A 138 -10.18 -6.06 1.30
N VAL A 139 -9.89 -4.96 1.99
CA VAL A 139 -9.36 -3.75 1.34
C VAL A 139 -7.90 -3.97 0.97
N VAL A 140 -7.53 -3.57 -0.23
CA VAL A 140 -6.19 -3.79 -0.78
C VAL A 140 -5.62 -2.48 -1.29
N ILE A 141 -4.41 -2.14 -0.85
CA ILE A 141 -3.58 -1.06 -1.36
C ILE A 141 -2.63 -1.66 -2.42
N LEU A 142 -2.60 -1.04 -3.59
CA LEU A 142 -1.73 -1.37 -4.70
C LEU A 142 -0.65 -0.31 -4.81
N GLY A 143 0.62 -0.71 -4.69
CA GLY A 143 1.74 0.15 -5.04
C GLY A 143 1.59 0.74 -6.44
N THR A 144 2.02 1.97 -6.63
CA THR A 144 2.01 2.60 -7.96
C THR A 144 3.42 2.62 -8.56
N PRO A 145 3.55 2.74 -9.91
CA PRO A 145 4.85 2.75 -10.56
C PRO A 145 5.83 3.74 -9.93
N TRP A 146 7.11 3.39 -9.99
CA TRP A 146 8.22 4.25 -9.58
C TRP A 146 8.11 4.64 -8.11
N GLN A 147 8.19 3.63 -7.24
CA GLN A 147 8.21 3.78 -5.78
C GLN A 147 6.93 4.42 -5.22
N SER A 148 5.78 3.99 -5.72
CA SER A 148 4.48 4.42 -5.20
C SER A 148 4.29 5.94 -5.21
N THR A 149 4.76 6.65 -6.23
CA THR A 149 4.66 8.13 -6.32
C THR A 149 3.23 8.68 -6.54
N GLY A 150 2.22 7.82 -6.48
CA GLY A 150 0.81 8.13 -6.69
C GLY A 150 0.24 7.58 -8.00
N PRO A 151 -1.09 7.66 -8.18
CA PRO A 151 -1.77 7.19 -9.38
C PRO A 151 -1.51 8.13 -10.57
N SER A 152 -0.47 7.84 -11.35
CA SER A 152 -0.16 8.55 -12.60
C SER A 152 -1.27 8.40 -13.65
N ASP A 153 -1.14 9.10 -14.77
CA ASP A 153 -2.10 8.99 -15.88
C ASP A 153 -2.25 7.56 -16.42
N ASP A 154 -1.16 6.78 -16.45
CA ASP A 154 -1.21 5.36 -16.86
C ASP A 154 -2.08 4.52 -15.91
N VAL A 155 -1.95 4.79 -14.60
CA VAL A 155 -2.77 4.14 -13.56
C VAL A 155 -4.22 4.60 -13.67
N ILE A 156 -4.44 5.90 -13.83
CA ILE A 156 -5.78 6.51 -13.88
C ILE A 156 -6.56 6.04 -15.11
N ASN A 157 -5.90 5.94 -16.26
CA ASN A 157 -6.53 5.57 -17.52
C ASN A 157 -6.70 4.05 -17.68
N SER A 158 -5.97 3.24 -16.91
CA SER A 158 -6.06 1.78 -16.95
C SER A 158 -5.96 1.15 -15.56
N PRO A 159 -6.88 1.45 -14.62
CA PRO A 159 -6.81 0.89 -13.26
C PRO A 159 -6.91 -0.64 -13.28
N VAL A 160 -6.47 -1.28 -12.19
CA VAL A 160 -6.78 -2.69 -11.92
C VAL A 160 -8.28 -2.80 -11.68
N SER A 161 -8.94 -3.71 -12.40
CA SER A 161 -10.37 -3.94 -12.27
C SER A 161 -10.70 -4.65 -10.95
N GLY A 162 -11.73 -4.18 -10.27
CA GLY A 162 -12.20 -4.79 -9.03
C GLY A 162 -12.84 -3.78 -8.08
N LYS A 163 -13.08 -4.21 -6.85
CA LYS A 163 -13.60 -3.39 -5.76
C LYS A 163 -12.64 -3.43 -4.57
N ASN A 164 -12.81 -2.47 -3.66
CA ASN A 164 -12.02 -2.34 -2.44
C ASN A 164 -10.51 -2.27 -2.75
N LEU A 165 -10.18 -1.54 -3.81
CA LEU A 165 -8.81 -1.27 -4.26
C LEU A 165 -8.48 0.20 -4.04
N LEU A 166 -7.34 0.44 -3.41
CA LEU A 166 -6.72 1.74 -3.20
C LEU A 166 -5.35 1.74 -3.88
N TYR A 167 -4.86 2.90 -4.25
CA TYR A 167 -3.57 3.08 -4.91
C TYR A 167 -2.64 3.88 -3.99
N ALA A 168 -1.44 3.36 -3.74
CA ALA A 168 -0.47 3.96 -2.86
C ALA A 168 0.01 5.32 -3.40
N LEU A 169 0.26 6.25 -2.48
CA LEU A 169 1.06 7.44 -2.72
C LEU A 169 2.04 7.57 -1.56
N HIS A 170 3.33 7.52 -1.84
CA HIS A 170 4.40 7.78 -0.87
C HIS A 170 4.89 9.20 -1.07
N PHE A 171 5.11 9.89 0.03
CA PHE A 171 5.47 11.30 0.00
C PHE A 171 6.55 11.64 1.04
N TYR A 172 7.58 12.32 0.57
CA TYR A 172 8.66 12.83 1.41
C TYR A 172 8.80 14.34 1.15
N VAL A 173 8.69 15.15 2.21
CA VAL A 173 8.57 16.62 2.13
C VAL A 173 9.75 17.35 1.51
N VAL A 174 10.89 16.69 1.33
CA VAL A 174 12.11 17.35 0.85
C VAL A 174 12.01 17.80 -0.62
N GLN A 175 10.89 17.51 -1.28
CA GLN A 175 10.62 17.87 -2.66
C GLN A 175 10.06 19.30 -2.81
N SER A 176 10.23 19.89 -4.00
CA SER A 176 9.84 21.29 -4.26
C SER A 176 8.32 21.54 -4.11
N ASN A 177 7.93 22.81 -3.88
CA ASN A 177 6.50 23.20 -3.90
C ASN A 177 5.78 22.74 -5.18
N GLN A 178 6.47 22.73 -6.32
CA GLN A 178 5.92 22.25 -7.58
C GLN A 178 5.60 20.75 -7.53
N HIS A 179 6.43 19.94 -6.86
CA HIS A 179 6.16 18.52 -6.67
C HIS A 179 4.88 18.30 -5.84
N ILE A 180 4.74 19.03 -4.73
CA ILE A 180 3.55 18.95 -3.87
C ILE A 180 2.28 19.30 -4.65
N GLU A 181 2.30 20.40 -5.41
CA GLU A 181 1.16 20.81 -6.23
C GLU A 181 0.85 19.81 -7.35
N ASN A 182 1.86 19.15 -7.92
CA ASN A 182 1.66 18.09 -8.90
C ASN A 182 0.98 16.86 -8.27
N GLN A 183 1.38 16.46 -7.06
CA GLN A 183 0.73 15.37 -6.35
C GLN A 183 -0.72 15.71 -5.99
N LYS A 184 -1.02 16.94 -5.53
CA LYS A 184 -2.40 17.38 -5.29
C LYS A 184 -3.27 17.27 -6.55
N LYS A 185 -2.76 17.75 -7.69
CA LYS A 185 -3.46 17.64 -8.98
C LYS A 185 -3.70 16.18 -9.37
N MET A 186 -2.71 15.31 -9.16
CA MET A 186 -2.81 13.88 -9.41
C MET A 186 -3.90 13.22 -8.56
N ILE A 187 -3.91 13.49 -7.25
CA ILE A 187 -4.93 12.98 -6.31
C ILE A 187 -6.34 13.45 -6.72
N LEU A 188 -6.49 14.73 -7.06
CA LEU A 188 -7.78 15.28 -7.51
C LEU A 188 -8.24 14.63 -8.82
N LYS A 189 -7.32 14.39 -9.76
CA LYS A 189 -7.61 13.70 -11.02
C LYS A 189 -8.06 12.26 -10.76
N ALA A 190 -7.32 11.49 -9.97
CA ALA A 190 -7.68 10.13 -9.58
C ALA A 190 -9.06 10.10 -8.90
N LYS A 191 -9.31 10.99 -7.94
CA LYS A 191 -10.61 11.15 -7.27
C LYS A 191 -11.75 11.40 -8.25
N SER A 192 -11.56 12.29 -9.23
CA SER A 192 -12.58 12.58 -10.26
C SER A 192 -12.90 11.37 -11.16
N LYS A 193 -12.00 10.38 -11.22
CA LYS A 193 -12.18 9.11 -11.94
C LYS A 193 -12.63 7.96 -11.03
N GLY A 194 -12.95 8.24 -9.76
CA GLY A 194 -13.39 7.23 -8.80
C GLY A 194 -12.27 6.33 -8.28
N ILE A 195 -11.01 6.75 -8.41
CA ILE A 195 -9.84 6.00 -7.95
C ILE A 195 -9.49 6.48 -6.54
N GLY A 196 -9.50 5.55 -5.59
CA GLY A 196 -9.09 5.81 -4.22
C GLY A 196 -7.57 5.83 -4.09
N THR A 197 -7.03 6.89 -3.46
CA THR A 197 -5.60 7.01 -3.14
C THR A 197 -5.43 6.87 -1.63
N PHE A 198 -4.37 6.16 -1.20
CA PHE A 198 -4.02 6.01 0.21
C PHE A 198 -2.53 6.29 0.41
N VAL A 199 -2.20 7.10 1.41
CA VAL A 199 -0.81 7.37 1.80
C VAL A 199 -0.40 6.33 2.84
N SER A 200 0.17 5.22 2.39
CA SER A 200 0.65 4.12 3.26
C SER A 200 2.01 4.42 3.88
N GLU A 201 2.78 5.35 3.29
CA GLU A 201 4.08 5.78 3.80
C GLU A 201 4.32 7.26 3.51
N TYR A 202 4.89 7.97 4.47
CA TYR A 202 5.36 9.34 4.30
C TYR A 202 6.46 9.67 5.32
N GLY A 203 7.27 10.68 5.03
CA GLY A 203 8.32 11.12 5.95
C GLY A 203 8.64 12.61 5.83
N ASP A 204 9.18 13.16 6.92
CA ASP A 204 9.64 14.54 6.99
C ASP A 204 11.16 14.70 6.74
N ALA A 205 11.83 13.60 6.40
CA ALA A 205 13.27 13.53 6.08
C ALA A 205 13.51 13.23 4.59
N ASP A 206 14.71 13.55 4.09
CA ASP A 206 15.12 13.12 2.74
C ASP A 206 15.42 11.61 2.76
N VAL A 207 15.32 10.95 1.61
CA VAL A 207 15.81 9.58 1.44
C VAL A 207 17.35 9.53 1.41
N ASN A 208 18.02 10.67 1.21
CA ASN A 208 19.48 10.79 1.18
C ASN A 208 20.07 11.35 2.48
N LEU A 209 21.08 10.67 3.04
CA LEU A 209 21.81 11.14 4.22
C LEU A 209 22.57 12.45 3.93
N PRO A 210 22.58 13.43 4.85
CA PRO A 210 22.23 13.31 6.27
C PRO A 210 20.73 13.46 6.61
N ALA A 211 19.83 13.55 5.61
CA ALA A 211 18.38 13.52 5.75
C ALA A 211 17.80 14.42 6.88
N PRO A 212 18.07 15.75 6.87
CA PRO A 212 17.59 16.65 7.90
C PRO A 212 16.05 16.70 7.90
N LEU A 213 15.46 16.70 9.10
CA LEU A 213 14.01 16.77 9.27
C LEU A 213 13.45 18.13 8.84
N LYS A 214 12.29 18.14 8.18
CA LYS A 214 11.55 19.33 7.78
C LYS A 214 10.08 19.32 8.25
N PRO A 215 9.79 19.33 9.56
CA PRO A 215 8.42 19.18 10.08
C PRO A 215 7.44 20.28 9.66
N LYS A 216 7.93 21.46 9.24
CA LYS A 216 7.08 22.58 8.79
C LYS A 216 6.44 22.30 7.43
N GLU A 217 7.11 21.55 6.56
CA GLU A 217 6.66 21.25 5.19
C GLU A 217 5.61 20.11 5.17
N MET A 218 5.53 19.30 6.23
CA MET A 218 4.48 18.28 6.40
C MET A 218 3.05 18.86 6.48
N LYS A 219 2.91 20.15 6.81
CA LYS A 219 1.59 20.79 7.07
C LYS A 219 0.92 21.35 5.82
N SER A 220 1.55 21.28 4.65
CA SER A 220 1.08 21.96 3.42
C SER A 220 0.31 21.07 2.43
N LEU A 221 0.04 19.82 2.80
CA LEU A 221 -0.68 18.84 1.97
C LEU A 221 -2.20 18.87 2.21
#